data_AF-A0A8J4N6H8-F1
#
_entry.id   AF-A0A8J4N6H8-F1
#
_cell.length_a   1.000
_cell.length_b   1.000
_cell.length_c   1.000
_cell.angle_alpha   90.00
_cell.angle_beta   90.00
_cell.angle_gamma   90.00
#
_symmetry.space_group_name_H-M   'P 1'
#
loop_
_entity.id
_entity.type
_entity.pdbx_description
1 polymer ?
#
loop_
_entity_poly.entity_id
_entity_poly.type
_entity_poly.pdbx_seq_one_letter_code
_entity_poly.pdbx_strand_id
1 'polypeptide(L)'
;SRAVRKRDEPFGGIQLIICGDFLQLPPVCKANEETKFCFQAKSWRKCIHINMELTEVRRQTDKTFVSLLSAVRLGRCTEEVTRLLTQTSANRSERDGILATRLCTHKDDVEITNERRLQQLSGEVHTFEALDSDPMLVKLIDAQCPVGGRVELKLGAQVMLTKNLDVSQGLVNGARGVVVGFESEQKGLPEVRFLCGVTQVIKMEKWVFKGPSGVHLSRQQLPLKLAWAISIHKSQGMSLDCVEISLSRVFERGQAYVALSRARSLAGLRVLDFDPKVVRADPSVLQFYRQLRHHQLLTQDSLHTHSGADEKENWKCS
;
A
#
# COMPACT_ATOMS: atom_id res chain seq x y z
N SER A 1 5.14 -11.62 -25.37
CA SER A 1 6.52 -12.04 -24.99
C SER A 1 7.05 -13.17 -25.86
N ARG A 2 6.31 -14.29 -26.07
CA ARG A 2 6.72 -15.40 -26.96
C ARG A 2 7.09 -14.95 -28.38
N ALA A 3 6.20 -14.22 -29.04
CA ALA A 3 6.43 -13.68 -30.39
C ALA A 3 7.60 -12.68 -30.46
N VAL A 4 7.84 -11.92 -29.39
CA VAL A 4 8.92 -10.93 -29.32
C VAL A 4 10.28 -11.60 -29.09
N ARG A 5 10.31 -12.68 -28.31
CA ARG A 5 11.55 -13.39 -27.93
C ARG A 5 11.84 -14.64 -28.77
N LYS A 6 10.94 -15.00 -29.70
CA LYS A 6 11.01 -16.22 -30.51
C LYS A 6 11.27 -17.49 -29.69
N ARG A 7 10.66 -17.57 -28.49
CA ARG A 7 10.71 -18.74 -27.60
C ARG A 7 9.29 -19.16 -27.24
N ASP A 8 9.00 -20.44 -27.38
CA ASP A 8 7.66 -21.00 -27.12
C ASP A 8 7.39 -21.31 -25.64
N GLU A 9 8.42 -21.20 -24.81
CA GLU A 9 8.33 -21.30 -23.36
C GLU A 9 7.32 -20.30 -22.77
N PRO A 10 6.67 -20.60 -21.64
CA PRO A 10 5.88 -19.63 -20.89
C PRO A 10 6.65 -18.31 -20.70
N PHE A 11 5.98 -17.19 -21.01
CA PHE A 11 6.59 -15.84 -21.03
C PHE A 11 7.87 -15.67 -21.87
N GLY A 12 8.19 -16.59 -22.78
CA GLY A 12 9.41 -16.54 -23.59
C GLY A 12 10.69 -16.83 -22.79
N GLY A 13 10.58 -17.70 -21.78
CA GLY A 13 11.69 -18.17 -20.96
C GLY A 13 12.13 -17.21 -19.86
N ILE A 14 11.29 -16.22 -19.54
CA ILE A 14 11.57 -15.28 -18.45
C ILE A 14 11.24 -15.94 -17.12
N GLN A 15 12.19 -15.94 -16.18
CA GLN A 15 11.94 -16.34 -14.80
C GLN A 15 10.99 -15.33 -14.15
N LEU A 16 9.85 -15.79 -13.66
CA LEU A 16 8.85 -14.96 -13.00
C LEU A 16 9.01 -15.08 -11.48
N ILE A 17 9.18 -13.94 -10.81
CA ILE A 17 9.08 -13.82 -9.37
C ILE A 17 7.92 -12.87 -9.09
N ILE A 18 6.83 -13.40 -8.55
CA ILE A 18 5.60 -12.66 -8.30
C ILE A 18 5.29 -12.77 -6.80
N CYS A 19 4.94 -11.65 -6.18
CA CYS A 19 4.49 -11.61 -4.80
C CYS A 19 3.22 -10.75 -4.68
N GLY A 20 2.37 -11.09 -3.71
CA GLY A 20 1.12 -10.39 -3.49
C GLY A 20 0.21 -11.16 -2.53
N ASP A 21 -0.91 -10.53 -2.17
CA ASP A 21 -1.95 -11.13 -1.36
C ASP A 21 -3.30 -10.89 -2.04
N PHE A 22 -3.91 -11.96 -2.55
CA PHE A 22 -5.17 -11.88 -3.28
C PHE A 22 -6.38 -11.53 -2.40
N LEU A 23 -6.23 -11.61 -1.07
CA LEU A 23 -7.27 -11.17 -0.12
C LEU A 23 -7.20 -9.66 0.17
N GLN A 24 -6.27 -8.93 -0.46
CA GLN A 24 -6.21 -7.46 -0.44
C GLN A 24 -7.16 -6.86 -1.50
N LEU A 25 -6.73 -5.82 -2.22
CA LEU A 25 -7.57 -5.16 -3.23
C LEU A 25 -7.70 -6.05 -4.48
N PRO A 26 -8.92 -6.23 -5.02
CA PRO A 26 -9.13 -6.90 -6.28
C PRO A 26 -8.58 -6.07 -7.46
N PRO A 27 -8.40 -6.67 -8.65
CA PRO A 27 -8.00 -5.93 -9.82
C PRO A 27 -9.05 -4.88 -10.21
N VAL A 28 -8.60 -3.70 -10.63
CA VAL A 28 -9.48 -2.62 -11.09
C VAL A 28 -9.90 -2.92 -12.53
N CYS A 29 -11.18 -3.22 -12.73
CA CYS A 29 -11.77 -3.42 -14.05
C CYS A 29 -12.48 -2.15 -14.53
N LYS A 30 -12.47 -1.93 -15.86
CA LYS A 30 -13.36 -0.94 -16.48
C LYS A 30 -14.80 -1.47 -16.42
N ALA A 31 -15.77 -0.57 -16.34
CA ALA A 31 -17.19 -0.95 -16.27
C ALA A 31 -17.57 -1.94 -17.41
N ASN A 32 -18.32 -2.98 -17.07
CA ASN A 32 -18.78 -4.11 -17.90
C ASN A 32 -17.90 -5.37 -18.05
N GLU A 33 -16.75 -5.49 -17.38
CA GLU A 33 -15.98 -6.76 -17.39
C GLU A 33 -16.06 -7.50 -16.05
N GLU A 34 -16.22 -8.82 -16.11
CA GLU A 34 -16.04 -9.68 -14.94
C GLU A 34 -14.61 -9.57 -14.41
N THR A 35 -14.48 -9.21 -13.13
CA THR A 35 -13.20 -9.13 -12.44
C THR A 35 -12.56 -10.51 -12.33
N LYS A 36 -11.49 -10.73 -13.11
CA LYS A 36 -10.71 -11.96 -13.07
C LYS A 36 -9.39 -11.74 -12.34
N PHE A 37 -9.14 -12.56 -11.32
CA PHE A 37 -7.86 -12.58 -10.62
C PHE A 37 -6.79 -13.22 -11.51
N CYS A 38 -5.52 -12.82 -11.34
CA CYS A 38 -4.45 -13.33 -12.20
C CYS A 38 -4.23 -14.85 -12.06
N PHE A 39 -4.53 -15.45 -10.91
CA PHE A 39 -4.45 -16.91 -10.70
C PHE A 39 -5.49 -17.70 -11.49
N GLN A 40 -6.56 -17.05 -11.98
CA GLN A 40 -7.59 -17.68 -12.81
C GLN A 40 -7.16 -17.78 -14.29
N ALA A 41 -6.06 -17.12 -14.68
CA ALA A 41 -5.56 -17.19 -16.05
C ALA A 41 -5.04 -18.60 -16.38
N LYS A 42 -5.35 -19.11 -17.58
CA LYS A 42 -4.85 -20.41 -18.07
C LYS A 42 -3.32 -20.47 -18.10
N SER A 43 -2.65 -19.32 -18.28
CA SER A 43 -1.20 -19.20 -18.25
C SER A 43 -0.62 -19.32 -16.85
N TRP A 44 -1.36 -18.99 -15.78
CA TRP A 44 -0.84 -18.98 -14.41
C TRP A 44 -0.24 -20.32 -14.01
N ARG A 45 -1.02 -21.41 -14.16
CA ARG A 45 -0.58 -22.77 -13.83
C ARG A 45 0.60 -23.27 -14.68
N LYS A 46 0.79 -22.71 -15.87
CA LYS A 46 1.92 -23.05 -16.76
C LYS A 46 3.18 -22.23 -16.47
N CYS A 47 3.06 -21.14 -15.72
CA CYS A 47 4.16 -20.22 -15.46
C CYS A 47 4.64 -20.31 -14.00
N ILE A 48 3.72 -20.53 -13.07
CA ILE A 48 3.97 -20.51 -11.62
C ILE A 48 3.94 -21.94 -11.11
N HIS A 49 5.13 -22.54 -11.01
CA HIS A 49 5.30 -23.93 -10.58
C HIS A 49 5.47 -24.06 -9.06
N ILE A 50 6.08 -23.05 -8.43
CA ILE A 50 6.40 -23.05 -6.99
C ILE A 50 5.61 -21.91 -6.33
N ASN A 51 4.95 -22.23 -5.21
CA ASN A 51 4.23 -21.27 -4.40
C ASN A 51 4.70 -21.37 -2.95
N MET A 52 5.08 -20.23 -2.37
CA MET A 52 5.53 -20.13 -0.99
C MET A 52 4.64 -19.15 -0.23
N GLU A 53 4.34 -19.45 1.04
CA GLU A 53 3.57 -18.57 1.92
C GLU A 53 4.51 -17.93 2.96
N LEU A 54 4.44 -16.61 3.11
CA LEU A 54 5.04 -15.90 4.23
C LEU A 54 3.96 -15.74 5.31
N THR A 55 4.16 -16.39 6.46
CA THR A 55 3.17 -16.45 7.55
C THR A 55 3.45 -15.47 8.68
N GLU A 56 4.69 -15.01 8.82
CA GLU A 56 5.09 -14.09 9.87
C GLU A 56 4.77 -12.63 9.52
N VAL A 57 3.89 -12.00 10.30
CA VAL A 57 3.57 -10.59 10.15
C VAL A 57 4.64 -9.74 10.81
N ARG A 58 5.37 -8.95 10.01
CA ARG A 58 6.45 -8.06 10.48
C ARG A 58 6.01 -6.61 10.72
N ARG A 59 4.86 -6.19 10.17
CA ARG A 59 4.41 -4.77 10.24
C ARG A 59 3.84 -4.41 11.61
N GLN A 60 3.00 -5.28 12.17
CA GLN A 60 2.39 -5.10 13.48
C GLN A 60 3.13 -5.95 14.50
N THR A 61 3.50 -5.35 15.63
CA THR A 61 4.18 -6.03 16.74
C THR A 61 3.20 -6.65 17.75
N ASP A 62 1.98 -6.12 17.83
CA ASP A 62 0.94 -6.59 18.75
C ASP A 62 0.23 -7.86 18.21
N LYS A 63 0.36 -8.97 18.95
CA LYS A 63 -0.27 -10.26 18.62
C LYS A 63 -1.80 -10.19 18.56
N THR A 64 -2.42 -9.38 19.42
CA THR A 64 -3.87 -9.20 19.44
C THR A 64 -4.32 -8.54 18.15
N PHE A 65 -3.61 -7.48 17.73
CA PHE A 65 -3.91 -6.78 16.49
C PHE A 65 -3.63 -7.64 15.25
N VAL A 66 -2.55 -8.43 15.25
CA VAL A 66 -2.26 -9.40 14.17
C VAL A 66 -3.37 -10.44 14.03
N SER A 67 -3.88 -10.96 15.15
CA SER A 67 -4.96 -11.95 15.15
C SER A 67 -6.26 -11.35 14.61
N LEU A 68 -6.59 -10.12 15.03
CA LEU A 68 -7.72 -9.35 14.53
C LEU A 68 -7.63 -9.13 13.02
N LEU A 69 -6.50 -8.63 12.51
CA LEU A 69 -6.28 -8.39 11.09
C LEU A 69 -6.35 -9.70 10.28
N SER A 70 -5.87 -10.81 10.84
CA SER A 70 -5.94 -12.13 10.22
C SER A 70 -7.38 -12.63 10.09
N ALA A 71 -8.23 -12.36 11.10
CA ALA A 71 -9.66 -12.67 11.04
C ALA A 71 -10.36 -11.83 9.95
N VAL A 72 -10.10 -10.52 9.94
CA VAL A 72 -10.65 -9.57 8.94
C VAL A 72 -10.22 -9.96 7.53
N ARG A 73 -8.95 -10.37 7.32
CA ARG A 73 -8.43 -10.86 6.02
C ARG A 73 -9.26 -12.03 5.47
N LEU A 74 -9.73 -12.91 6.34
CA LEU A 74 -10.54 -14.08 5.98
C LEU A 74 -12.05 -13.77 5.89
N GLY A 75 -12.45 -12.51 6.05
CA GLY A 75 -13.86 -12.12 6.08
C GLY A 75 -14.58 -12.55 7.36
N ARG A 76 -13.84 -12.85 8.45
CA ARG A 76 -14.42 -13.28 9.72
C ARG A 76 -14.45 -12.10 10.68
N CYS A 77 -15.65 -11.65 11.03
CA CYS A 77 -15.85 -10.61 12.02
C CYS A 77 -16.54 -11.21 13.25
N THR A 78 -15.76 -11.57 14.27
CA THR A 78 -16.31 -12.01 15.56
C THR A 78 -16.81 -10.82 16.37
N GLU A 79 -17.60 -11.08 17.41
CA GLU A 79 -18.04 -10.03 18.35
C GLU A 79 -16.85 -9.32 19.01
N GLU A 80 -15.78 -10.05 19.33
CA GLU A 80 -14.55 -9.49 19.88
C GLU A 80 -13.86 -8.53 18.90
N VAL A 81 -13.72 -8.93 17.63
CA VAL A 81 -13.15 -8.07 16.57
C VAL A 81 -13.99 -6.80 16.40
N THR A 82 -15.32 -6.95 16.39
CA THR A 82 -16.25 -5.83 16.28
C THR A 82 -16.06 -4.86 17.44
N ARG A 83 -16.06 -5.38 18.67
CA ARG A 83 -15.88 -4.58 19.89
C ARG A 83 -14.56 -3.81 19.87
N LEU A 84 -13.45 -4.49 19.53
CA LEU A 84 -12.13 -3.88 19.48
C LEU A 84 -12.06 -2.76 18.44
N LEU A 85 -12.60 -2.99 17.23
CA LEU A 85 -12.63 -1.98 16.18
C LEU A 85 -13.51 -0.78 16.57
N THR A 86 -14.69 -1.01 17.13
CA THR A 86 -15.59 0.07 17.58
C THR A 86 -14.97 0.89 18.70
N GLN A 87 -14.23 0.27 19.62
CA GLN A 87 -13.54 0.98 20.71
C GLN A 87 -12.45 1.93 20.18
N THR A 88 -11.84 1.63 19.02
CA THR A 88 -10.83 2.52 18.43
C THR A 88 -11.37 3.89 18.01
N SER A 89 -12.69 4.06 17.88
CA SER A 89 -13.31 5.35 17.56
C SER A 89 -12.96 6.46 18.58
N ALA A 90 -12.66 6.07 19.83
CA ALA A 90 -12.26 6.94 20.92
C ALA A 90 -10.75 7.23 20.96
N ASN A 91 -9.93 6.59 20.12
CA ASN A 91 -8.49 6.81 20.09
C ASN A 91 -8.18 8.24 19.65
N ARG A 92 -7.14 8.84 20.26
CA ARG A 92 -6.66 10.17 19.86
C ARG A 92 -6.14 10.12 18.43
N SER A 93 -6.67 10.98 17.57
CA SER A 93 -6.29 11.12 16.16
C SER A 93 -5.20 12.17 15.93
N GLU A 94 -4.49 12.59 16.97
CA GLU A 94 -3.46 13.63 16.89
C GLU A 94 -2.27 13.27 17.78
N ARG A 95 -1.06 13.47 17.25
CA ARG A 95 0.20 13.40 17.99
C ARG A 95 1.10 14.56 17.55
N ASP A 96 1.54 15.38 18.49
CA ASP A 96 2.46 16.50 18.26
C ASP A 96 2.02 17.46 17.14
N GLY A 97 0.73 17.80 17.06
CA GLY A 97 0.18 18.66 15.99
C GLY A 97 0.08 17.99 14.62
N ILE A 98 0.40 16.69 14.52
CA ILE A 98 0.23 15.89 13.31
C ILE A 98 -1.06 15.07 13.45
N LEU A 99 -2.00 15.35 12.55
CA LEU A 99 -3.31 14.71 12.53
C LEU A 99 -3.23 13.35 11.82
N ALA A 100 -4.08 12.39 12.22
CA ALA A 100 -4.26 11.12 11.51
C ALA A 100 -4.63 11.37 10.04
N THR A 101 -4.06 10.62 9.09
CA THR A 101 -4.59 10.70 7.71
C THR A 101 -5.86 9.88 7.63
N ARG A 102 -6.88 10.47 7.02
CA ARG A 102 -8.12 9.78 6.70
C ARG A 102 -7.94 8.91 5.47
N LEU A 103 -8.23 7.62 5.56
CA LEU A 103 -8.31 6.74 4.40
C LEU A 103 -9.71 6.82 3.79
N CYS A 104 -9.76 7.27 2.53
CA CYS A 104 -11.00 7.38 1.75
C CYS A 104 -11.06 6.30 0.67
N THR A 105 -12.28 5.91 0.28
CA THR A 105 -12.50 4.94 -0.80
C THR A 105 -12.33 5.57 -2.18
N HIS A 106 -12.81 6.80 -2.37
CA HIS A 106 -12.75 7.54 -3.64
C HIS A 106 -11.64 8.60 -3.63
N LYS A 107 -11.08 8.89 -4.82
CA LYS A 107 -10.05 9.93 -5.00
C LYS A 107 -10.63 11.33 -4.82
N ASP A 108 -11.85 11.56 -5.29
CA ASP A 108 -12.50 12.88 -5.21
C ASP A 108 -12.71 13.31 -3.75
N ASP A 109 -13.11 12.37 -2.89
CA ASP A 109 -13.24 12.62 -1.44
C ASP A 109 -11.89 13.04 -0.80
N VAL A 110 -10.77 12.53 -1.31
CA VAL A 110 -9.42 12.87 -0.83
C VAL A 110 -9.06 14.29 -1.24
N GLU A 111 -9.29 14.66 -2.50
CA GLU A 111 -8.98 15.97 -3.04
C GLU A 111 -9.80 17.05 -2.34
N ILE A 112 -11.13 16.86 -2.25
CA ILE A 112 -12.04 17.78 -1.55
C ILE A 112 -11.64 17.97 -0.10
N THR A 113 -11.28 16.87 0.60
CA THR A 113 -10.88 16.96 2.01
C THR A 113 -9.57 17.73 2.18
N ASN A 114 -8.56 17.42 1.36
CA ASN A 114 -7.26 18.09 1.45
C ASN A 114 -7.34 19.57 1.07
N GLU A 115 -8.06 19.92 0.00
CA GLU A 115 -8.27 21.30 -0.44
C GLU A 115 -9.01 22.11 0.62
N ARG A 116 -10.14 21.58 1.14
CA ARG A 116 -10.91 22.25 2.20
C ARG A 116 -10.05 22.50 3.44
N ARG A 117 -9.25 21.51 3.86
CA ARG A 117 -8.37 21.65 5.05
C ARG A 117 -7.25 22.66 4.80
N LEU A 118 -6.66 22.70 3.61
CA LEU A 118 -5.65 23.69 3.25
C LEU A 118 -6.25 25.11 3.22
N GLN A 119 -7.45 25.27 2.68
CA GLN A 119 -8.15 26.57 2.63
C GLN A 119 -8.49 27.09 4.03
N GLN A 120 -8.85 26.20 4.96
CA GLN A 120 -9.14 26.55 6.36
C GLN A 120 -7.91 27.03 7.15
N LEU A 121 -6.69 26.70 6.71
CA LEU A 121 -5.48 27.19 7.35
C LEU A 121 -5.29 28.68 7.07
N SER A 122 -4.97 29.42 8.12
CA SER A 122 -4.47 30.79 8.04
C SER A 122 -3.07 30.81 7.40
N GLY A 123 -2.71 31.96 6.81
CA GLY A 123 -1.40 32.15 6.19
C GLY A 123 -1.43 32.07 4.67
N GLU A 124 -0.32 32.52 4.08
CA GLU A 124 -0.14 32.64 2.64
C GLU A 124 0.07 31.26 1.99
N VAL A 125 -0.47 31.10 0.78
CA VAL A 125 -0.28 29.88 -0.02
C VAL A 125 1.07 29.94 -0.72
N HIS A 126 1.95 29.00 -0.41
CA HIS A 126 3.18 28.76 -1.15
C HIS A 126 2.91 27.71 -2.23
N THR A 127 3.08 28.10 -3.50
CA THR A 127 2.85 27.23 -4.65
C THR A 127 4.18 26.80 -5.28
N PHE A 128 4.34 25.50 -5.49
CA PHE A 128 5.51 24.90 -6.13
C PHE A 128 5.09 24.20 -7.42
N GLU A 129 5.53 24.73 -8.55
CA GLU A 129 5.32 24.15 -9.88
C GLU A 129 6.43 23.16 -10.21
N ALA A 130 6.04 22.03 -10.81
CA ALA A 130 6.96 20.99 -11.22
C ALA A 130 7.74 21.41 -12.48
N LEU A 131 8.99 20.98 -12.55
CA LEU A 131 9.80 21.05 -13.77
C LEU A 131 9.76 19.70 -14.49
N ASP A 132 8.95 19.61 -15.53
CA ASP A 132 8.82 18.42 -16.37
C ASP A 132 9.77 18.49 -17.58
N SER A 133 10.29 17.33 -18.00
CA SER A 133 11.17 17.24 -19.17
C SER A 133 10.47 17.56 -20.49
N ASP A 134 9.17 17.27 -20.56
CA ASP A 134 8.34 17.50 -21.73
C ASP A 134 6.95 18.02 -21.31
N PRO A 135 6.66 19.32 -21.52
CA PRO A 135 5.38 19.93 -21.20
C PRO A 135 4.18 19.35 -21.96
N MET A 136 4.38 18.67 -23.10
CA MET A 136 3.28 18.05 -23.86
C MET A 136 2.85 16.70 -23.28
N LEU A 137 3.70 16.05 -22.49
CA LEU A 137 3.47 14.71 -21.93
C LEU A 137 3.11 14.72 -20.44
N VAL A 138 2.70 15.88 -19.89
CA VAL A 138 2.32 16.06 -18.47
C VAL A 138 1.29 15.03 -18.00
N LYS A 139 0.26 14.73 -18.80
CA LYS A 139 -0.76 13.72 -18.43
C LYS A 139 -0.17 12.33 -18.23
N LEU A 140 0.84 11.96 -19.02
CA LEU A 140 1.52 10.67 -18.92
C LEU A 140 2.46 10.65 -17.71
N ILE A 141 3.13 11.78 -17.44
CA ILE A 141 3.96 11.96 -16.25
C ILE A 141 3.10 11.90 -14.97
N ASP A 142 1.97 12.60 -14.93
CA ASP A 142 1.03 12.60 -13.79
C ASP A 142 0.51 11.20 -13.45
N ALA A 143 0.27 10.36 -14.47
CA ALA A 143 -0.21 9.01 -14.28
C ALA A 143 0.83 8.09 -13.60
N GLN A 144 2.13 8.34 -13.85
CA GLN A 144 3.23 7.52 -13.33
C GLN A 144 3.87 8.11 -12.06
N CYS A 145 3.82 9.43 -11.91
CA CYS A 145 4.51 10.13 -10.84
C CYS A 145 3.68 10.14 -9.54
N PRO A 146 4.31 9.86 -8.38
CA PRO A 146 3.61 9.94 -7.11
C PRO A 146 3.35 11.38 -6.67
N VAL A 147 3.85 12.41 -7.35
CA VAL A 147 3.64 13.84 -7.03
C VAL A 147 2.98 14.57 -8.20
N GLY A 148 2.07 15.50 -7.88
CA GLY A 148 1.35 16.29 -8.89
C GLY A 148 2.23 17.35 -9.54
N GLY A 149 1.75 17.92 -10.66
CA GLY A 149 2.42 19.04 -11.33
C GLY A 149 2.52 20.28 -10.46
N ARG A 150 1.51 20.52 -9.61
CA ARG A 150 1.46 21.66 -8.69
C ARG A 150 1.30 21.16 -7.25
N VAL A 151 2.07 21.72 -6.33
CA VAL A 151 1.98 21.45 -4.88
C VAL A 151 1.75 22.77 -4.16
N GLU A 152 0.64 22.87 -3.43
CA GLU A 152 0.30 24.04 -2.62
C GLU A 152 0.46 23.70 -1.14
N LEU A 153 1.15 24.56 -0.40
CA LEU A 153 1.42 24.39 1.02
C LEU A 153 1.14 25.70 1.78
N LYS A 154 0.81 25.55 3.06
CA LYS A 154 0.68 26.64 4.03
C LYS A 154 1.37 26.22 5.33
N LEU A 155 1.67 27.18 6.20
CA LEU A 155 2.06 26.88 7.58
C LEU A 155 0.97 26.03 8.25
N GLY A 156 1.37 24.93 8.90
CA GLY A 156 0.45 23.96 9.51
C GLY A 156 -0.13 22.93 8.54
N ALA A 157 0.24 22.95 7.25
CA ALA A 157 -0.21 21.95 6.29
C ALA A 157 0.27 20.55 6.68
N GLN A 158 -0.65 19.58 6.69
CA GLN A 158 -0.34 18.19 6.96
C GLN A 158 0.17 17.53 5.69
N VAL A 159 1.37 16.99 5.73
CA VAL A 159 2.05 16.42 4.56
C VAL A 159 2.48 14.98 4.78
N MET A 160 2.74 14.30 3.67
CA MET A 160 3.29 12.96 3.61
C MET A 160 4.45 12.94 2.61
N LEU A 161 5.56 12.33 3.01
CA LEU A 161 6.72 12.12 2.17
C LEU A 161 6.45 11.02 1.15
N THR A 162 6.76 11.25 -0.12
CA THR A 162 6.47 10.32 -1.23
C THR A 162 7.71 9.59 -1.77
N LYS A 163 8.89 9.86 -1.18
CA LYS A 163 10.18 9.29 -1.57
C LYS A 163 11.00 8.97 -0.32
N ASN A 164 11.80 7.91 -0.34
CA ASN A 164 12.76 7.66 0.73
C ASN A 164 13.91 8.66 0.62
N LEU A 165 14.10 9.49 1.64
CA LEU A 165 15.21 10.44 1.72
C LEU A 165 16.33 9.87 2.61
N ASP A 166 15.97 9.48 3.84
CA ASP A 166 16.90 8.89 4.80
C ASP A 166 16.18 7.83 5.65
N VAL A 167 16.48 6.56 5.39
CA VAL A 167 15.87 5.43 6.10
C VAL A 167 16.33 5.38 7.55
N SER A 168 17.56 5.80 7.86
CA SER A 168 18.13 5.75 9.22
C SER A 168 17.45 6.74 10.16
N GLN A 169 17.07 7.91 9.63
CA GLN A 169 16.34 8.95 10.36
C GLN A 169 14.80 8.77 10.31
N GLY A 170 14.31 7.72 9.64
CA GLY A 170 12.88 7.47 9.49
C GLY A 170 12.17 8.33 8.43
N LEU A 171 12.92 9.06 7.60
CA LEU A 171 12.42 9.84 6.47
C LEU A 171 12.18 8.93 5.25
N VAL A 172 11.14 8.12 5.37
CA VAL A 172 10.73 7.12 4.38
C VAL A 172 9.42 7.50 3.68
N ASN A 173 9.15 6.89 2.53
CA ASN A 173 7.87 7.02 1.84
C ASN A 173 6.71 6.63 2.77
N GLY A 174 5.79 7.56 2.98
CA GLY A 174 4.69 7.47 3.94
C GLY A 174 4.92 8.18 5.26
N ALA A 175 6.13 8.72 5.51
CA ALA A 175 6.41 9.53 6.70
C ALA A 175 5.48 10.74 6.74
N ARG A 176 4.81 10.93 7.89
CA ARG A 176 3.86 12.02 8.12
C ARG A 176 4.57 13.19 8.79
N GLY A 177 4.22 14.39 8.36
CA GLY A 177 4.74 15.61 8.96
C GLY A 177 3.78 16.78 8.85
N VAL A 178 4.19 17.89 9.45
CA VAL A 178 3.50 19.18 9.38
C VAL A 178 4.51 20.25 8.95
N VAL A 179 4.08 21.12 8.05
CA VAL A 179 4.89 22.28 7.61
C VAL A 179 4.98 23.26 8.78
N VAL A 180 6.20 23.51 9.25
CA VAL A 180 6.49 24.41 10.39
C VAL A 180 7.02 25.77 9.94
N GLY A 181 7.54 25.85 8.73
CA GLY A 181 8.19 27.05 8.21
C GLY A 181 8.41 26.98 6.71
N PHE A 182 8.83 28.10 6.15
CA PHE A 182 9.42 28.19 4.82
C PHE A 182 10.72 28.98 4.93
N GLU A 183 11.77 28.53 4.26
CA GLU A 183 13.06 29.25 4.24
C GLU A 183 12.89 30.66 3.67
N SER A 184 13.67 31.63 4.18
CA SER A 184 13.64 33.02 3.69
C SER A 184 14.39 33.22 2.36
N GLU A 185 15.08 32.19 1.84
CA GLU A 185 15.78 32.24 0.55
C GLU A 185 14.81 32.25 -0.66
N GLN A 186 15.31 32.62 -1.84
CA GLN A 186 14.51 32.92 -3.05
C GLN A 186 13.48 31.88 -3.49
N LYS A 187 13.62 30.60 -3.09
CA LYS A 187 12.67 29.52 -3.46
C LYS A 187 11.66 29.19 -2.37
N GLY A 188 11.79 29.72 -1.16
CA GLY A 188 10.84 29.51 -0.07
C GLY A 188 10.57 28.04 0.23
N LEU A 189 11.62 27.21 0.33
CA LEU A 189 11.45 25.76 0.50
C LEU A 189 10.77 25.42 1.84
N PRO A 190 9.88 24.40 1.89
CA PRO A 190 9.16 24.07 3.10
C PRO A 190 10.05 23.35 4.12
N GLU A 191 9.98 23.80 5.36
CA GLU A 191 10.50 23.09 6.52
C GLU A 191 9.40 22.22 7.13
N VAL A 192 9.66 20.92 7.26
CA VAL A 192 8.67 19.93 7.71
C VAL A 192 9.17 19.21 8.94
N ARG A 193 8.35 19.18 9.99
CA ARG A 193 8.55 18.36 11.18
C ARG A 193 7.79 17.05 11.04
N PHE A 194 8.49 15.93 11.12
CA PHE A 194 7.93 14.59 10.96
C PHE A 194 7.60 13.92 12.30
N LEU A 195 6.75 12.89 12.27
CA LEU A 195 6.41 12.06 13.45
C LEU A 195 7.62 11.36 14.08
N CYS A 196 8.70 11.13 13.33
CA CYS A 196 9.95 10.60 13.88
C CYS A 196 10.73 11.63 14.73
N GLY A 197 10.24 12.87 14.85
CA GLY A 197 10.86 13.96 15.59
C GLY A 197 11.86 14.78 14.78
N VAL A 198 12.21 14.33 13.57
CA VAL A 198 13.13 15.05 12.68
C VAL A 198 12.42 16.22 12.02
N THR A 199 13.06 17.39 12.05
CA THR A 199 12.67 18.56 11.26
C THR A 199 13.70 18.78 10.17
N GLN A 200 13.25 18.89 8.92
CA GLN A 200 14.14 19.06 7.78
C GLN A 200 13.50 19.94 6.69
N VAL A 201 14.34 20.73 6.04
CA VAL A 201 13.98 21.47 4.82
C VAL A 201 13.91 20.50 3.65
N ILE A 202 12.74 20.44 3.02
CA ILE A 202 12.48 19.49 1.94
C ILE A 202 12.84 20.11 0.60
N LYS A 203 13.83 19.52 -0.06
CA LYS A 203 14.31 19.94 -1.37
C LYS A 203 13.52 19.27 -2.50
N MET A 204 13.61 19.85 -3.69
CA MET A 204 13.03 19.26 -4.89
C MET A 204 13.78 18.00 -5.29
N GLU A 205 13.03 16.94 -5.58
CA GLU A 205 13.54 15.64 -6.00
C GLU A 205 13.19 15.36 -7.46
N LYS A 206 14.00 14.54 -8.13
CA LYS A 206 13.76 14.11 -9.51
C LYS A 206 13.24 12.67 -9.56
N TRP A 207 12.22 12.45 -10.40
CA TRP A 207 11.76 11.13 -10.82
C TRP A 207 11.99 10.96 -12.31
N VAL A 208 12.41 9.76 -12.72
CA VAL A 208 12.66 9.42 -14.13
C VAL A 208 11.82 8.20 -14.50
N PHE A 209 11.14 8.28 -15.63
CA PHE A 209 10.20 7.30 -16.13
C PHE A 209 10.54 6.93 -17.57
N LYS A 210 10.19 5.71 -17.98
CA LYS A 210 10.26 5.30 -19.38
C LYS A 210 8.93 5.63 -20.05
N GLY A 211 8.95 6.59 -20.95
CA GLY A 211 7.84 6.95 -21.82
C GLY A 211 7.63 5.96 -22.96
N PRO A 212 6.59 6.21 -23.80
CA PRO A 212 6.38 5.48 -25.03
C PRO A 212 7.63 5.51 -25.91
N SER A 213 7.91 4.40 -26.60
CA SER A 213 9.05 4.28 -27.53
C SER A 213 10.44 4.43 -26.90
N GLY A 214 10.57 4.34 -25.57
CA GLY A 214 11.85 4.34 -24.87
C GLY A 214 12.39 5.72 -24.47
N VAL A 215 11.66 6.80 -24.78
CA VAL A 215 12.02 8.16 -24.35
C VAL A 215 12.03 8.22 -22.81
N HIS A 216 13.02 8.90 -22.22
CA HIS A 216 13.08 9.09 -20.78
C HIS A 216 12.37 10.38 -20.42
N LEU A 217 11.31 10.28 -19.61
CA LEU A 217 10.58 11.42 -19.08
C LEU A 217 11.03 11.68 -17.65
N SER A 218 11.05 12.94 -17.21
CA SER A 218 11.35 13.25 -15.82
C SER A 218 10.50 14.37 -15.28
N ARG A 219 10.21 14.30 -13.98
CA ARG A 219 9.60 15.37 -13.18
C ARG A 219 10.54 15.74 -12.05
N GLN A 220 10.77 17.03 -11.84
CA GLN A 220 11.40 17.56 -10.63
C GLN A 220 10.38 18.36 -9.83
N GLN A 221 10.15 17.96 -8.58
CA GLN A 221 9.11 18.52 -7.70
C GLN A 221 9.44 18.18 -6.23
N LEU A 222 8.80 18.86 -5.28
CA LEU A 222 8.87 18.47 -3.87
C LEU A 222 8.31 17.04 -3.66
N PRO A 223 9.00 16.16 -2.91
CA PRO A 223 8.52 14.82 -2.56
C PRO A 223 7.42 14.84 -1.49
N LEU A 224 6.50 15.81 -1.55
CA LEU A 224 5.44 16.01 -0.58
C LEU A 224 4.06 15.94 -1.23
N LYS A 225 3.10 15.43 -0.46
CA LYS A 225 1.67 15.52 -0.76
C LYS A 225 0.91 15.91 0.49
N LEU A 226 -0.21 16.61 0.30
CA LEU A 226 -1.17 16.83 1.38
C LEU A 226 -1.68 15.49 1.91
N ALA A 227 -1.83 15.41 3.23
CA ALA A 227 -2.02 14.14 3.92
C ALA A 227 -3.07 14.21 5.04
N TRP A 228 -4.03 15.13 4.96
CA TRP A 228 -5.25 15.01 5.77
C TRP A 228 -6.08 13.81 5.33
N ALA A 229 -6.10 13.53 4.02
CA ALA A 229 -6.71 12.33 3.46
C ALA A 229 -5.82 11.70 2.39
N ILE A 230 -5.91 10.37 2.24
CA ILE A 230 -5.36 9.61 1.11
C ILE A 230 -6.35 8.50 0.73
N SER A 231 -6.27 7.98 -0.49
CA SER A 231 -7.13 6.87 -0.89
C SER A 231 -6.59 5.53 -0.40
N ILE A 232 -7.48 4.58 -0.09
CA ILE A 232 -7.11 3.21 0.32
C ILE A 232 -6.19 2.56 -0.72
N HIS A 233 -6.49 2.74 -2.01
CA HIS A 233 -5.65 2.26 -3.12
C HIS A 233 -4.22 2.82 -3.05
N LYS A 234 -4.05 4.12 -2.79
CA LYS A 234 -2.72 4.73 -2.69
C LYS A 234 -1.98 4.36 -1.41
N SER A 235 -2.70 3.96 -0.36
CA SER A 235 -2.11 3.46 0.89
C SER A 235 -1.56 2.02 0.78
N GLN A 236 -1.89 1.28 -0.29
CA GLN A 236 -1.48 -0.12 -0.43
C GLN A 236 0.05 -0.24 -0.44
N GLY A 237 0.58 -1.19 0.34
CA GLY A 237 2.01 -1.36 0.58
C GLY A 237 2.61 -0.43 1.65
N MET A 238 1.94 0.66 2.02
CA MET A 238 2.44 1.62 3.01
C MET A 238 2.17 1.15 4.45
N SER A 239 2.96 1.66 5.40
CA SER A 239 2.75 1.49 6.84
C SER A 239 2.57 2.87 7.47
N LEU A 240 1.47 3.07 8.19
CA LEU A 240 1.06 4.35 8.76
C LEU A 240 0.97 4.26 10.28
N ASP A 241 1.48 5.29 10.96
CA ASP A 241 1.51 5.35 12.42
C ASP A 241 0.22 5.91 13.03
N CYS A 242 -0.45 6.81 12.31
CA CYS A 242 -1.68 7.46 12.76
C CYS A 242 -2.68 7.55 11.58
N VAL A 243 -3.76 6.78 11.66
CA VAL A 243 -4.71 6.62 10.56
C VAL A 243 -6.15 6.62 11.06
N GLU A 244 -6.99 7.40 10.39
CA GLU A 244 -8.43 7.42 10.59
C GLU A 244 -9.12 6.76 9.39
N ILE A 245 -10.07 5.87 9.62
CA ILE A 245 -10.72 5.10 8.57
C ILE A 245 -12.23 5.18 8.74
N SER A 246 -12.91 5.65 7.70
CA SER A 246 -14.37 5.62 7.60
C SER A 246 -14.77 4.39 6.81
N LEU A 247 -15.40 3.40 7.44
CA LEU A 247 -15.77 2.15 6.76
C LEU A 247 -17.20 2.19 6.15
N SER A 248 -17.94 3.27 6.36
CA SER A 248 -19.31 3.48 5.86
C SER A 248 -19.48 3.41 4.34
N ARG A 249 -18.44 3.73 3.56
CA ARG A 249 -18.49 3.72 2.07
C ARG A 249 -17.72 2.58 1.42
N VAL A 250 -17.30 1.56 2.18
CA VAL A 250 -16.56 0.42 1.63
C VAL A 250 -17.45 -0.42 0.73
N PHE A 251 -17.04 -0.56 -0.53
CA PHE A 251 -17.82 -1.28 -1.55
C PHE A 251 -17.13 -2.56 -2.03
N GLU A 252 -15.79 -2.61 -2.01
CA GLU A 252 -15.02 -3.76 -2.49
C GLU A 252 -14.68 -4.79 -1.42
N ARG A 253 -14.55 -6.05 -1.86
CA ARG A 253 -14.01 -7.15 -1.03
C ARG A 253 -12.54 -6.88 -0.72
N GLY A 254 -12.09 -7.18 0.51
CA GLY A 254 -10.71 -6.94 0.95
C GLY A 254 -10.32 -5.47 1.19
N GLN A 255 -11.13 -4.49 0.78
CA GLN A 255 -10.81 -3.06 0.95
C GLN A 255 -10.75 -2.64 2.42
N ALA A 256 -11.68 -3.12 3.26
CA ALA A 256 -11.62 -2.91 4.71
C ALA A 256 -10.34 -3.50 5.32
N TYR A 257 -9.95 -4.71 4.92
CA TYR A 257 -8.71 -5.35 5.37
C TYR A 257 -7.47 -4.53 4.97
N VAL A 258 -7.41 -4.03 3.73
CA VAL A 258 -6.29 -3.21 3.28
C VAL A 258 -6.18 -1.94 4.09
N ALA A 259 -7.29 -1.24 4.31
CA ALA A 259 -7.31 -0.01 5.10
C ALA A 259 -6.82 -0.26 6.54
N LEU A 260 -7.39 -1.26 7.24
CA LEU A 260 -7.04 -1.59 8.62
C LEU A 260 -5.59 -2.05 8.76
N SER A 261 -5.10 -2.85 7.82
CA SER A 261 -3.73 -3.39 7.82
C SER A 261 -2.63 -2.34 7.54
N ARG A 262 -3.00 -1.08 7.25
CA ARG A 262 -2.05 0.03 7.11
C ARG A 262 -1.51 0.50 8.44
N ALA A 263 -2.32 0.43 9.50
CA ALA A 263 -1.91 0.86 10.83
C ALA A 263 -0.81 -0.05 11.37
N ARG A 264 0.23 0.54 11.95
CA ARG A 264 1.29 -0.22 12.68
C ARG A 264 0.83 -0.69 14.06
N SER A 265 -0.09 0.03 14.70
CA SER A 265 -0.60 -0.28 16.04
C SER A 265 -2.09 0.01 16.15
N LEU A 266 -2.78 -0.69 17.07
CA LEU A 266 -4.19 -0.45 17.36
C LEU A 266 -4.42 0.94 17.98
N ALA A 267 -3.48 1.45 18.77
CA ALA A 267 -3.54 2.78 19.38
C ALA A 267 -3.42 3.93 18.36
N GLY A 268 -2.78 3.68 17.22
CA GLY A 268 -2.68 4.62 16.09
C GLY A 268 -3.80 4.49 15.07
N LEU A 269 -4.73 3.56 15.28
CA LEU A 269 -5.88 3.32 14.42
C LEU A 269 -7.12 3.97 15.04
N ARG A 270 -7.89 4.69 14.23
CA ARG A 270 -9.22 5.19 14.58
C ARG A 270 -10.22 4.76 13.51
N VAL A 271 -11.19 3.93 13.88
CA VAL A 271 -12.23 3.47 12.97
C VAL A 271 -13.55 4.19 13.27
N LEU A 272 -14.16 4.74 12.23
CA LEU A 272 -15.47 5.40 12.27
C LEU A 272 -16.49 4.57 11.48
N ASP A 273 -17.73 4.56 11.97
CA ASP A 273 -18.89 3.93 11.33
C ASP A 273 -18.65 2.46 10.93
N PHE A 274 -18.12 1.65 11.85
CA PHE A 274 -17.84 0.24 11.58
C PHE A 274 -19.14 -0.58 11.48
N ASP A 275 -19.32 -1.24 10.34
CA ASP A 275 -20.33 -2.28 10.15
C ASP A 275 -19.63 -3.62 9.84
N PRO A 276 -19.83 -4.69 10.63
CA PRO A 276 -19.28 -6.02 10.35
C PRO A 276 -19.55 -6.53 8.93
N LYS A 277 -20.65 -6.12 8.29
CA LYS A 277 -21.03 -6.54 6.93
C LYS A 277 -20.04 -6.08 5.85
N VAL A 278 -19.23 -5.04 6.12
CA VAL A 278 -18.21 -4.55 5.16
C VAL A 278 -16.98 -5.47 5.10
N VAL A 279 -16.79 -6.33 6.11
CA VAL A 279 -15.68 -7.28 6.17
C VAL A 279 -16.00 -8.49 5.31
N ARG A 280 -15.56 -8.45 4.05
CA ARG A 280 -15.85 -9.50 3.05
C ARG A 280 -14.56 -9.96 2.37
N ALA A 281 -14.42 -11.29 2.24
CA ALA A 281 -13.39 -11.94 1.46
C ALA A 281 -14.01 -12.59 0.21
N ASP A 282 -13.25 -12.63 -0.88
CA ASP A 282 -13.73 -13.26 -2.10
C ASP A 282 -13.69 -14.81 -1.98
N PRO A 283 -14.81 -15.51 -2.19
CA PRO A 283 -14.85 -16.97 -2.06
C PRO A 283 -13.88 -17.70 -3.00
N SER A 284 -13.65 -17.19 -4.21
CA SER A 284 -12.74 -17.80 -5.18
C SER A 284 -11.28 -17.71 -4.70
N VAL A 285 -10.93 -16.61 -4.03
CA VAL A 285 -9.61 -16.41 -3.42
C VAL A 285 -9.43 -17.30 -2.20
N LEU A 286 -10.47 -17.42 -1.35
CA LEU A 286 -10.44 -18.34 -0.21
C LEU A 286 -10.24 -19.79 -0.67
N GLN A 287 -10.90 -20.19 -1.74
CA GLN A 287 -10.73 -21.52 -2.34
C GLN A 287 -9.31 -21.71 -2.90
N PHE A 288 -8.77 -20.70 -3.59
CA PHE A 288 -7.40 -20.72 -4.08
C PHE A 288 -6.38 -20.97 -2.95
N TYR A 289 -6.45 -20.22 -1.86
CA TYR A 289 -5.53 -20.42 -0.72
C TYR A 289 -5.74 -21.78 -0.02
N ARG A 290 -6.98 -22.31 0.05
CA ARG A 290 -7.21 -23.67 0.58
C ARG A 290 -6.52 -24.73 -0.28
N GLN A 291 -6.63 -24.62 -1.61
CA GLN A 291 -5.98 -25.54 -2.55
C GLN A 291 -4.45 -25.44 -2.46
N LEU A 292 -3.92 -24.22 -2.31
CA LEU A 292 -2.49 -23.98 -2.16
C LEU A 292 -1.90 -24.74 -0.95
N ARG A 293 -2.55 -24.60 0.20
CA ARG A 293 -2.13 -25.26 1.45
C ARG A 293 -2.23 -26.78 1.37
N HIS A 294 -3.30 -27.29 0.76
CA HIS A 294 -3.46 -28.72 0.55
C HIS A 294 -2.33 -29.29 -0.34
N HIS A 295 -1.94 -28.57 -1.39
CA HIS A 295 -0.86 -29.00 -2.26
C HIS A 295 0.50 -28.96 -1.54
N GLN A 296 0.77 -27.93 -0.73
CA GLN A 296 1.99 -27.85 0.07
C GLN A 296 2.13 -29.02 1.04
N LEU A 297 1.05 -29.39 1.74
CA LEU A 297 1.04 -30.55 2.64
C LEU A 297 1.37 -31.86 1.90
N LEU A 298 0.72 -32.11 0.77
CA LEU A 298 1.00 -33.30 -0.05
C LEU A 298 2.45 -33.36 -0.54
N THR A 299 3.02 -32.21 -0.88
CA THR A 299 4.41 -32.14 -1.38
C THR A 299 5.41 -32.36 -0.24
N GLN A 300 5.11 -31.89 0.98
CA GLN A 300 5.90 -32.16 2.18
C GLN A 300 5.81 -33.63 2.60
N ASP A 301 4.63 -34.25 2.56
CA ASP A 301 4.45 -35.69 2.84
C ASP A 301 5.19 -36.56 1.83
N SER A 302 5.21 -36.17 0.55
CA SER A 302 5.95 -36.86 -0.53
C SER A 302 7.48 -36.78 -0.33
N LEU A 303 7.99 -35.67 0.21
CA LEU A 303 9.40 -35.49 0.56
C LEU A 303 9.79 -36.32 1.81
N HIS A 304 8.86 -36.48 2.76
CA HIS A 304 9.06 -37.35 3.93
C HIS A 304 8.95 -38.84 3.60
N THR A 305 8.16 -39.23 2.60
CA THR A 305 8.09 -40.64 2.14
C THR A 305 9.31 -41.06 1.33
N HIS A 306 9.97 -40.14 0.61
CA HIS A 306 11.22 -40.44 -0.10
C HIS A 306 12.46 -40.47 0.80
N SER A 307 12.46 -39.76 1.93
CA SER A 307 13.59 -39.83 2.90
C SER A 307 13.57 -41.07 3.79
N GLY A 308 12.44 -41.77 3.90
CA GLY A 308 12.34 -43.03 4.66
C GLY A 308 12.61 -44.30 3.86
N ALA A 309 12.75 -44.22 2.53
CA ALA A 309 12.94 -45.37 1.66
C ALA A 309 14.43 -45.65 1.33
N ASP A 310 15.30 -44.63 1.40
CA ASP A 310 16.73 -44.76 1.03
C ASP A 310 17.65 -45.21 2.18
N GLU A 311 17.16 -45.35 3.42
CA GLU A 311 17.98 -45.79 4.56
C GLU A 311 17.97 -47.31 4.84
N LYS A 312 17.30 -48.14 4.03
CA LYS A 312 17.19 -49.59 4.29
C LYS A 312 17.91 -50.54 3.32
N GLU A 313 18.60 -50.05 2.29
CA GLU A 313 19.28 -50.93 1.31
C GLU A 313 20.82 -50.99 1.38
N ASN A 314 21.49 -50.35 2.36
CA ASN A 314 22.95 -50.38 2.46
C ASN A 314 23.50 -50.96 3.78
N TRP A 315 22.96 -52.09 4.25
CA TRP A 315 23.69 -52.94 5.20
C TRP A 315 23.31 -54.42 5.08
N LYS A 316 23.93 -55.13 4.13
CA LYS A 316 24.27 -56.56 4.26
C LYS A 316 25.50 -56.88 3.40
N CYS A 317 26.69 -56.71 3.98
CA CYS A 317 27.88 -57.45 3.59
C CYS A 317 28.00 -58.70 4.46
N SER A 318 28.06 -59.87 3.84
CA SER A 318 28.84 -61.05 4.23
C SER A 318 29.01 -61.91 2.99
#